data_AF-A0A7J7WRC1-F1
#
_entry.id   AF-A0A7J7WRC1-F1
#
_cell.length_a   1.000
_cell.length_b   1.000
_cell.length_c   1.000
_cell.angle_alpha   90.00
_cell.angle_beta   90.00
_cell.angle_gamma   90.00
#
_symmetry.space_group_name_H-M   'P 1'
#
loop_
_entity.id
_entity.type
_entity.pdbx_description
1 polymer ?
#
loop_
_entity_poly.entity_id
_entity_poly.type
_entity_poly.pdbx_seq_one_letter_code
_entity_poly.pdbx_strand_id
1 'polypeptide(L)'
;MQLAKKEEELQAALARVEEEATQKNMALKKIRELESQISELQEDLESERASRNKAEKQKRDLGEELEALKTELEDTLDSTAAQQELRSKREQEVNILKKTLEDEAKTHEAQIQEMRQKHSQAVEELAEQLEQTKRVKANLEKAKQTLENERGELANEVKALLQGKGDSEHKRKKVEAQLQELQVKFTEGERVRTELADKVTKLQVELDNVTGLLTQSDSKSSKLTKDFSTLESQLQDTQELLQEENRQKLSLSTKLKQMEDEKNSFKEQLEEEEEAKRNLEKQIATLQAQVTDMKKKMEDGVGCLETAEETKRKLQKDLEGLSQRHEEKVAAYDKLEKTKTRLQQELDDLLVDLDHQRQSVSNLEKKQKKFDQLLAEEKTISAKYAEERDRAEAEAREKETKALSLARALEEAIEQKAELERLLPSSATSSSPACCCCWQSHAVTSHPLPHWPPSHGLWVVWQEQTQGCPRCAGHRMLGAGRGAVPTHPHWAAPLSPS
;
A
#
# COMPACT_ATOMS: atom_id res chain seq x y z
N MET A 1 153.23 50.57 242.94
CA MET A 1 152.61 51.55 242.02
C MET A 1 152.66 51.15 240.53
N GLN A 2 153.47 50.17 240.10
CA GLN A 2 153.52 49.76 238.68
C GLN A 2 152.48 48.72 238.24
N LEU A 3 151.76 48.06 239.16
CA LEU A 3 150.81 46.99 238.83
C LEU A 3 149.53 47.50 238.14
N ALA A 4 148.84 48.47 238.75
CA ALA A 4 147.55 48.99 238.26
C ALA A 4 147.59 49.48 236.80
N LYS A 5 148.73 50.06 236.38
CA LYS A 5 148.88 50.54 235.00
C LYS A 5 148.97 49.40 233.96
N LYS A 6 149.39 48.20 234.38
CA LYS A 6 149.32 46.98 233.55
C LYS A 6 147.92 46.38 233.51
N GLU A 7 147.09 46.62 234.53
CA GLU A 7 145.70 46.17 234.56
C GLU A 7 144.81 47.05 233.64
N GLU A 8 145.03 48.38 233.62
CA GLU A 8 144.42 49.27 232.62
C GLU A 8 144.83 48.91 231.18
N GLU A 9 146.13 48.69 230.91
CA GLU A 9 146.62 48.25 229.59
C GLU A 9 145.98 46.92 229.15
N LEU A 10 145.75 45.99 230.09
CA LEU A 10 145.11 44.70 229.80
C LEU A 10 143.61 44.84 229.53
N GLN A 11 142.88 45.66 230.30
CA GLN A 11 141.46 45.93 230.04
C GLN A 11 141.25 46.65 228.69
N ALA A 12 142.11 47.61 228.35
CA ALA A 12 142.07 48.29 227.05
C ALA A 12 142.34 47.32 225.88
N ALA A 13 143.25 46.35 226.06
CA ALA A 13 143.51 45.32 225.07
C ALA A 13 142.32 44.35 224.92
N LEU A 14 141.69 43.93 226.02
CA LEU A 14 140.52 43.05 226.01
C LEU A 14 139.31 43.70 225.32
N ALA A 15 138.98 44.95 225.66
CA ALA A 15 137.90 45.69 225.02
C ALA A 15 138.11 45.84 223.50
N ARG A 16 139.37 46.01 223.06
CA ARG A 16 139.72 46.07 221.64
C ARG A 16 139.56 44.73 220.92
N VAL A 17 139.87 43.61 221.60
CA VAL A 17 139.63 42.26 221.07
C VAL A 17 138.13 41.97 220.98
N GLU A 18 137.32 42.45 221.92
CA GLU A 18 135.85 42.37 221.83
C GLU A 18 135.31 43.23 220.67
N GLU A 19 135.82 44.44 220.47
CA GLU A 19 135.46 45.28 219.34
C GLU A 19 135.84 44.62 218.00
N GLU A 20 137.08 44.14 217.84
CA GLU A 20 137.52 43.39 216.65
C GLU A 20 136.69 42.10 216.44
N ALA A 21 136.28 41.41 217.50
CA ALA A 21 135.40 40.26 217.40
C ALA A 21 133.98 40.64 216.93
N THR A 22 133.40 41.75 217.40
CA THR A 22 132.11 42.24 216.90
C THR A 22 132.18 42.70 215.45
N GLN A 23 133.24 43.43 215.06
CA GLN A 23 133.47 43.83 213.67
C GLN A 23 133.65 42.61 212.75
N LYS A 24 134.42 41.59 213.18
CA LYS A 24 134.56 40.30 212.48
C LYS A 24 133.22 39.58 212.33
N ASN A 25 132.40 39.55 213.37
CA ASN A 25 131.07 38.92 213.32
C ASN A 25 130.11 39.69 212.39
N MET A 26 130.17 41.03 212.37
CA MET A 26 129.43 41.84 211.39
C MET A 26 129.91 41.57 209.96
N ALA A 27 131.23 41.50 209.72
CA ALA A 27 131.80 41.19 208.42
C ALA A 27 131.39 39.78 207.94
N LEU A 28 131.45 38.76 208.82
CA LEU A 28 130.99 37.40 208.51
C LEU A 28 129.48 37.34 208.22
N LYS A 29 128.67 38.14 208.92
CA LYS A 29 127.23 38.27 208.61
C LYS A 29 127.03 38.95 207.25
N LYS A 30 127.79 39.99 206.93
CA LYS A 30 127.73 40.71 205.65
C LYS A 30 128.20 39.85 204.48
N ILE A 31 129.20 39.00 204.68
CA ILE A 31 129.63 37.98 203.70
C ILE A 31 128.47 37.01 203.43
N ARG A 32 127.84 36.44 204.46
CA ARG A 32 126.67 35.54 204.27
C ARG A 32 125.47 36.21 203.61
N GLU A 33 125.21 37.49 203.91
CA GLU A 33 124.18 38.28 203.23
C GLU A 33 124.50 38.46 201.74
N LEU A 34 125.76 38.69 201.37
CA LEU A 34 126.19 38.79 199.97
C LEU A 34 126.25 37.43 199.27
N GLU A 35 126.62 36.35 199.96
CA GLU A 35 126.57 34.97 199.44
C GLU A 35 125.11 34.56 199.13
N SER A 36 124.15 34.93 199.99
CA SER A 36 122.70 34.76 199.72
C SER A 36 122.28 35.53 198.47
N GLN A 37 122.61 36.83 198.40
CA GLN A 37 122.27 37.67 197.25
C GLN A 37 122.93 37.21 195.94
N ILE A 38 124.12 36.64 195.98
CA ILE A 38 124.76 36.02 194.81
C ILE A 38 124.02 34.75 194.40
N SER A 39 123.58 33.92 195.34
CA SER A 39 122.77 32.72 195.06
C SER A 39 121.39 33.10 194.47
N GLU A 40 120.72 34.10 195.05
CA GLU A 40 119.43 34.64 194.57
C GLU A 40 119.57 35.18 193.13
N LEU A 41 120.60 35.99 192.86
CA LEU A 41 120.87 36.52 191.51
C LEU A 41 121.32 35.45 190.50
N GLN A 42 121.89 34.34 190.96
CA GLN A 42 122.19 33.18 190.12
C GLN A 42 120.91 32.41 189.75
N GLU A 43 120.01 32.18 190.72
CA GLU A 43 118.71 31.56 190.49
C GLU A 43 117.82 32.42 189.57
N ASP A 44 117.78 33.75 189.78
CA ASP A 44 117.11 34.70 188.88
C ASP A 44 117.68 34.68 187.45
N LEU A 45 119.01 34.58 187.30
CA LEU A 45 119.66 34.51 185.98
C LEU A 45 119.39 33.18 185.27
N GLU A 46 119.34 32.07 186.00
CA GLU A 46 118.96 30.77 185.45
C GLU A 46 117.46 30.72 185.12
N SER A 47 116.62 31.40 185.91
CA SER A 47 115.19 31.62 185.64
C SER A 47 114.95 32.48 184.40
N GLU A 48 115.66 33.61 184.22
CA GLU A 48 115.61 34.40 182.97
C GLU A 48 116.00 33.53 181.79
N ARG A 49 117.15 32.84 181.86
CA ARG A 49 117.64 31.98 180.77
C ARG A 49 116.64 30.88 180.44
N ALA A 50 116.01 30.25 181.43
CA ALA A 50 114.98 29.25 181.23
C ALA A 50 113.71 29.85 180.58
N SER A 51 113.27 31.04 181.01
CA SER A 51 112.12 31.75 180.42
C SER A 51 112.41 32.23 178.98
N ARG A 52 113.61 32.71 178.73
CA ARG A 52 114.11 33.17 177.42
C ARG A 52 114.25 32.01 176.45
N ASN A 53 114.77 30.87 176.91
CA ASN A 53 114.85 29.65 176.10
C ASN A 53 113.45 29.10 175.77
N LYS A 54 112.48 29.20 176.69
CA LYS A 54 111.07 28.91 176.40
C LYS A 54 110.50 29.88 175.36
N ALA A 55 110.73 31.19 175.50
CA ALA A 55 110.25 32.21 174.56
C ALA A 55 110.88 32.08 173.15
N GLU A 56 112.19 31.84 173.05
CA GLU A 56 112.88 31.57 171.77
C GLU A 56 112.54 30.18 171.20
N LYS A 57 112.08 29.22 172.01
CA LYS A 57 111.47 28.00 171.48
C LYS A 57 110.07 28.30 170.91
N GLN A 58 109.18 28.91 171.70
CA GLN A 58 107.84 29.29 171.26
C GLN A 58 107.85 30.16 170.01
N LYS A 59 108.82 31.07 169.87
CA LYS A 59 109.04 31.91 168.68
C LYS A 59 109.53 31.13 167.44
N ARG A 60 110.21 29.99 167.61
CA ARG A 60 110.51 29.05 166.52
C ARG A 60 109.29 28.20 166.20
N ASP A 61 108.66 27.61 167.21
CA ASP A 61 107.45 26.80 167.08
C ASP A 61 106.35 27.58 166.31
N LEU A 62 106.04 28.81 166.74
CA LEU A 62 105.10 29.72 166.06
C LEU A 62 105.58 30.20 164.68
N GLY A 63 106.89 30.21 164.42
CA GLY A 63 107.45 30.52 163.12
C GLY A 63 107.27 29.37 162.13
N GLU A 64 107.51 28.14 162.58
CA GLU A 64 107.28 26.91 161.83
C GLU A 64 105.77 26.70 161.57
N GLU A 65 104.90 26.98 162.55
CA GLU A 65 103.44 27.04 162.36
C GLU A 65 103.03 28.11 161.33
N LEU A 66 103.66 29.30 161.34
CA LEU A 66 103.32 30.38 160.41
C LEU A 66 103.77 30.10 158.97
N GLU A 67 104.93 29.48 158.75
CA GLU A 67 105.34 29.04 157.42
C GLU A 67 104.50 27.83 156.94
N ALA A 68 104.12 26.91 157.82
CA ALA A 68 103.20 25.82 157.48
C ALA A 68 101.82 26.37 157.03
N LEU A 69 101.25 27.32 157.78
CA LEU A 69 99.99 27.98 157.43
C LEU A 69 100.08 28.80 156.13
N LYS A 70 101.26 29.33 155.76
CA LYS A 70 101.48 29.93 154.44
C LYS A 70 101.46 28.89 153.33
N THR A 71 102.15 27.76 153.49
CA THR A 71 102.14 26.69 152.48
C THR A 71 100.73 26.10 152.33
N GLU A 72 99.99 25.89 153.42
CA GLU A 72 98.57 25.50 153.33
C GLU A 72 97.70 26.57 152.64
N LEU A 73 97.98 27.86 152.84
CA LEU A 73 97.30 28.94 152.13
C LEU A 73 97.65 28.98 150.64
N GLU A 74 98.91 28.76 150.27
CA GLU A 74 99.37 28.70 148.88
C GLU A 74 98.78 27.47 148.17
N ASP A 75 98.84 26.28 148.77
CA ASP A 75 98.21 25.04 148.27
C ASP A 75 96.68 25.19 148.11
N THR A 76 96.00 25.86 149.05
CA THR A 76 94.55 26.11 148.94
C THR A 76 94.19 27.19 147.92
N LEU A 77 95.06 28.18 147.69
CA LEU A 77 94.90 29.15 146.61
C LEU A 77 95.11 28.50 145.23
N ASP A 78 96.16 27.69 145.04
CA ASP A 78 96.41 26.97 143.79
C ASP A 78 95.32 25.92 143.51
N SER A 79 94.88 25.19 144.54
CA SER A 79 93.72 24.28 144.45
C SER A 79 92.43 25.03 144.07
N THR A 80 92.21 26.23 144.62
CA THR A 80 91.07 27.10 144.26
C THR A 80 91.18 27.60 142.81
N ALA A 81 92.36 28.02 142.36
CA ALA A 81 92.62 28.47 140.99
C ALA A 81 92.41 27.33 139.99
N ALA A 82 92.94 26.14 140.26
CA ALA A 82 92.73 24.94 139.45
C ALA A 82 91.25 24.54 139.38
N GLN A 83 90.53 24.60 140.51
CA GLN A 83 89.09 24.34 140.53
C GLN A 83 88.28 25.41 139.79
N GLN A 84 88.69 26.68 139.84
CA GLN A 84 88.08 27.76 139.05
C GLN A 84 88.34 27.60 137.54
N GLU A 85 89.55 27.18 137.14
CA GLU A 85 89.84 26.82 135.75
C GLU A 85 89.00 25.62 135.29
N LEU A 86 88.96 24.54 136.06
CA LEU A 86 88.15 23.35 135.74
C LEU A 86 86.67 23.69 135.65
N ARG A 87 86.18 24.60 136.50
CA ARG A 87 84.82 25.12 136.42
C ARG A 87 84.61 25.97 135.15
N SER A 88 85.52 26.87 134.82
CA SER A 88 85.46 27.69 133.60
C SER A 88 85.46 26.83 132.34
N LYS A 89 86.33 25.80 132.27
CA LYS A 89 86.38 24.81 131.19
C LYS A 89 85.05 24.05 131.06
N ARG A 90 84.47 23.56 132.17
CA ARG A 90 83.14 22.93 132.19
C ARG A 90 82.01 23.86 131.76
N GLU A 91 82.04 25.14 132.17
CA GLU A 91 81.05 26.13 131.76
C GLU A 91 81.16 26.47 130.26
N GLN A 92 82.38 26.49 129.71
CA GLN A 92 82.62 26.60 128.25
C GLN A 92 82.14 25.35 127.49
N GLU A 93 82.48 24.15 127.96
CA GLU A 93 82.01 22.87 127.39
C GLU A 93 80.49 22.79 127.36
N VAL A 94 79.81 23.14 128.46
CA VAL A 94 78.34 23.20 128.54
C VAL A 94 77.75 24.20 127.55
N ASN A 95 78.38 25.36 127.35
CA ASN A 95 77.91 26.36 126.39
C ASN A 95 78.15 25.92 124.93
N ILE A 96 79.25 25.22 124.64
CA ILE A 96 79.51 24.61 123.33
C ILE A 96 78.47 23.50 123.06
N LEU A 97 78.26 22.58 124.00
CA LEU A 97 77.30 21.49 123.87
C LEU A 97 75.85 22.00 123.68
N LYS A 98 75.45 23.04 124.41
CA LYS A 98 74.15 23.71 124.19
C LYS A 98 74.05 24.26 122.77
N LYS A 99 75.07 24.98 122.28
CA LYS A 99 75.05 25.54 120.94
C LYS A 99 74.99 24.45 119.86
N THR A 100 75.79 23.40 120.00
CA THR A 100 75.76 22.25 119.09
C THR A 100 74.36 21.61 119.07
N LEU A 101 73.75 21.38 120.24
CA LEU A 101 72.40 20.82 120.35
C LEU A 101 71.33 21.75 119.72
N GLU A 102 71.46 23.07 119.89
CA GLU A 102 70.57 24.04 119.24
C GLU A 102 70.73 24.05 117.70
N ASP A 103 71.96 23.95 117.20
CA ASP A 103 72.25 23.96 115.76
C ASP A 103 71.89 22.61 115.09
N GLU A 104 72.04 21.49 115.81
CA GLU A 104 71.48 20.17 115.46
C GLU A 104 69.94 20.19 115.45
N ALA A 105 69.30 20.79 116.46
CA ALA A 105 67.84 20.95 116.49
C ALA A 105 67.32 21.78 115.31
N LYS A 106 67.97 22.92 115.00
CA LYS A 106 67.63 23.77 113.83
C LYS A 106 67.79 23.02 112.51
N THR A 107 68.86 22.24 112.35
CA THR A 107 69.11 21.49 111.11
C THR A 107 68.16 20.30 110.95
N HIS A 108 67.82 19.60 112.04
CA HIS A 108 66.78 18.57 112.01
C HIS A 108 65.38 19.14 111.75
N GLU A 109 65.02 20.29 112.33
CA GLU A 109 63.74 20.93 112.00
C GLU A 109 63.70 21.37 110.53
N ALA A 110 64.77 21.96 110.00
CA ALA A 110 64.87 22.31 108.58
C ALA A 110 64.72 21.07 107.67
N GLN A 111 65.37 19.96 107.98
CA GLN A 111 65.21 18.68 107.27
C GLN A 111 63.77 18.17 107.32
N ILE A 112 63.10 18.26 108.48
CA ILE A 112 61.69 17.86 108.64
C ILE A 112 60.76 18.74 107.80
N GLN A 113 60.99 20.06 107.75
CA GLN A 113 60.18 20.97 106.92
C GLN A 113 60.43 20.74 105.42
N GLU A 114 61.68 20.56 104.99
CA GLU A 114 62.01 20.22 103.60
C GLU A 114 61.36 18.90 103.17
N MET A 115 61.42 17.87 104.02
CA MET A 115 60.79 16.58 103.76
C MET A 115 59.25 16.70 103.72
N ARG A 116 58.64 17.48 104.62
CA ARG A 116 57.19 17.77 104.58
C ARG A 116 56.79 18.49 103.29
N GLN A 117 57.57 19.49 102.86
CA GLN A 117 57.32 20.22 101.62
C GLN A 117 57.38 19.29 100.40
N LYS A 118 58.43 18.46 100.29
CA LYS A 118 58.57 17.46 99.21
C LYS A 118 57.42 16.45 99.19
N HIS A 119 56.97 15.97 100.35
CA HIS A 119 55.82 15.06 100.43
C HIS A 119 54.51 15.77 100.05
N SER A 120 54.32 17.03 100.44
CA SER A 120 53.14 17.82 100.04
C SER A 120 53.10 18.02 98.53
N GLN A 121 54.23 18.39 97.91
CA GLN A 121 54.36 18.55 96.47
C GLN A 121 54.09 17.25 95.72
N ALA A 122 54.68 16.13 96.15
CA ALA A 122 54.42 14.82 95.54
C ALA A 122 52.96 14.37 95.67
N VAL A 123 52.28 14.69 96.78
CA VAL A 123 50.84 14.40 96.96
C VAL A 123 49.98 15.28 96.04
N GLU A 124 50.35 16.55 95.85
CA GLU A 124 49.66 17.49 94.96
C GLU A 124 49.83 17.08 93.48
N GLU A 125 51.06 16.76 93.04
CA GLU A 125 51.35 16.20 91.71
C GLU A 125 50.57 14.91 91.43
N LEU A 126 50.51 13.98 92.39
CA LEU A 126 49.73 12.74 92.25
C LEU A 126 48.21 13.00 92.20
N ALA A 127 47.71 14.02 92.90
CA ALA A 127 46.31 14.44 92.83
C ALA A 127 45.97 15.06 91.47
N GLU A 128 46.84 15.91 90.92
CA GLU A 128 46.68 16.46 89.56
C GLU A 128 46.72 15.36 88.49
N GLN A 129 47.68 14.43 88.57
CA GLN A 129 47.77 13.28 87.67
C GLN A 129 46.52 12.38 87.75
N LEU A 130 45.96 12.19 88.95
CA LEU A 130 44.72 11.45 89.16
C LEU A 130 43.51 12.16 88.51
N GLU A 131 43.37 13.47 88.66
CA GLU A 131 42.29 14.24 88.03
C GLU A 131 42.45 14.34 86.51
N GLN A 132 43.68 14.49 86.00
CA GLN A 132 43.95 14.41 84.57
C GLN A 132 43.57 13.04 84.01
N THR A 133 43.92 11.96 84.71
CA THR A 133 43.58 10.57 84.34
C THR A 133 42.07 10.35 84.35
N LYS A 134 41.34 10.87 85.34
CA LYS A 134 39.87 10.83 85.38
C LYS A 134 39.24 11.56 84.19
N ARG A 135 39.72 12.75 83.84
CA ARG A 135 39.26 13.52 82.67
C ARG A 135 39.51 12.78 81.36
N VAL A 136 40.71 12.23 81.16
CA VAL A 136 41.06 11.43 79.98
C VAL A 136 40.16 10.18 79.88
N LYS A 137 39.99 9.44 80.98
CA LYS A 137 39.09 8.27 81.03
C LYS A 137 37.64 8.64 80.67
N ALA A 138 37.10 9.74 81.22
CA ALA A 138 35.74 10.18 80.93
C ALA A 138 35.55 10.58 79.45
N ASN A 139 36.58 11.14 78.80
CA ASN A 139 36.55 11.45 77.37
C ASN A 139 36.66 10.18 76.51
N LEU A 140 37.50 9.22 76.89
CA LEU A 140 37.62 7.94 76.19
C LEU A 140 36.34 7.10 76.27
N GLU A 141 35.67 7.04 77.43
CA GLU A 141 34.41 6.30 77.58
C GLU A 141 33.29 6.93 76.74
N LYS A 142 33.24 8.26 76.63
CA LYS A 142 32.33 8.96 75.70
C LYS A 142 32.64 8.62 74.24
N ALA A 143 33.91 8.70 73.83
CA ALA A 143 34.31 8.38 72.46
C ALA A 143 34.00 6.92 72.10
N LYS A 144 34.24 5.99 73.02
CA LYS A 144 33.84 4.58 72.91
C LYS A 144 32.33 4.44 72.74
N GLN A 145 31.51 5.11 73.54
CA GLN A 145 30.05 5.04 73.42
C GLN A 145 29.57 5.56 72.06
N THR A 146 30.16 6.64 71.53
CA THR A 146 29.88 7.13 70.17
C THR A 146 30.22 6.07 69.12
N LEU A 147 31.42 5.49 69.16
CA LEU A 147 31.85 4.43 68.23
C LEU A 147 31.00 3.16 68.33
N GLU A 148 30.53 2.79 69.53
CA GLU A 148 29.62 1.66 69.73
C GLU A 148 28.23 1.90 69.14
N ASN A 149 27.75 3.15 69.17
CA ASN A 149 26.50 3.58 68.53
C ASN A 149 26.64 3.59 67.00
N GLU A 150 27.67 4.24 66.47
CA GLU A 150 27.98 4.29 65.01
C GLU A 150 28.10 2.89 64.41
N ARG A 151 28.80 1.97 65.11
CA ARG A 151 28.88 0.55 64.73
C ARG A 151 27.50 -0.12 64.70
N GLY A 152 26.60 0.24 65.62
CA GLY A 152 25.22 -0.26 65.65
C GLY A 152 24.38 0.26 64.47
N GLU A 153 24.53 1.53 64.12
CA GLU A 153 23.88 2.16 62.98
C GLU A 153 24.34 1.54 61.66
N LEU A 154 25.66 1.42 61.45
CA LEU A 154 26.25 0.75 60.29
C LEU A 154 25.82 -0.73 60.17
N ALA A 155 25.71 -1.45 61.29
CA ALA A 155 25.21 -2.83 61.27
C ALA A 155 23.74 -2.93 60.84
N ASN A 156 22.90 -1.95 61.21
CA ASN A 156 21.52 -1.86 60.76
C ASN A 156 21.43 -1.47 59.27
N GLU A 157 22.27 -0.54 58.80
CA GLU A 157 22.36 -0.17 57.38
C GLU A 157 22.78 -1.35 56.50
N VAL A 158 23.83 -2.09 56.89
CA VAL A 158 24.27 -3.31 56.19
C VAL A 158 23.14 -4.35 56.12
N LYS A 159 22.37 -4.52 57.20
CA LYS A 159 21.20 -5.41 57.21
C LYS A 159 20.10 -4.95 56.24
N ALA A 160 19.81 -3.64 56.18
CA ALA A 160 18.84 -3.07 55.24
C ALA A 160 19.30 -3.21 53.78
N LEU A 161 20.58 -2.95 53.50
CA LEU A 161 21.18 -3.14 52.17
C LEU A 161 21.15 -4.60 51.71
N LEU A 162 21.43 -5.55 52.61
CA LEU A 162 21.32 -6.99 52.32
C LEU A 162 19.88 -7.40 52.02
N GLN A 163 18.88 -6.86 52.73
CA GLN A 163 17.46 -7.09 52.43
C GLN A 163 17.07 -6.50 51.06
N GLY A 164 17.44 -5.23 50.78
CA GLY A 164 17.18 -4.58 49.49
C GLY A 164 17.87 -5.28 48.31
N LYS A 165 19.05 -5.87 48.53
CA LYS A 165 19.72 -6.75 47.56
C LYS A 165 18.89 -8.02 47.31
N GLY A 166 18.37 -8.66 48.34
CA GLY A 166 17.48 -9.83 48.19
C GLY A 166 16.23 -9.52 47.38
N ASP A 167 15.54 -8.43 47.70
CA ASP A 167 14.33 -7.98 47.01
C ASP A 167 14.59 -7.63 45.54
N SER A 168 15.69 -6.94 45.25
CA SER A 168 16.08 -6.58 43.88
C SER A 168 16.53 -7.80 43.07
N GLU A 169 17.24 -8.76 43.66
CA GLU A 169 17.61 -10.00 42.99
C GLU A 169 16.39 -10.89 42.69
N HIS A 170 15.40 -10.94 43.60
CA HIS A 170 14.13 -11.63 43.37
C HIS A 170 13.32 -10.97 42.24
N LYS A 171 13.23 -9.63 42.22
CA LYS A 171 12.61 -8.86 41.12
C LYS A 171 13.31 -9.11 39.79
N ARG A 172 14.66 -9.11 39.76
CA ARG A 172 15.46 -9.43 38.56
C ARG A 172 15.13 -10.82 38.02
N LYS A 173 15.18 -11.86 38.87
CA LYS A 173 14.85 -13.25 38.49
C LYS A 173 13.43 -13.38 37.93
N LYS A 174 12.45 -12.65 38.48
CA LYS A 174 11.08 -12.61 37.96
C LYS A 174 11.01 -11.98 36.56
N VAL A 175 11.68 -10.86 36.33
CA VAL A 175 11.72 -10.20 35.01
C VAL A 175 12.48 -11.04 33.98
N GLU A 176 13.55 -11.72 34.37
CA GLU A 176 14.28 -12.66 33.51
C GLU A 176 13.41 -13.85 33.09
N ALA A 177 12.61 -14.42 33.99
CA ALA A 177 11.64 -15.46 33.65
C ALA A 177 10.55 -14.95 32.68
N GLN A 178 10.04 -13.74 32.88
CA GLN A 178 9.08 -13.10 31.97
C GLN A 178 9.70 -12.83 30.58
N LEU A 179 10.97 -12.43 30.53
CA LEU A 179 11.70 -12.25 29.28
C LEU A 179 11.87 -13.59 28.53
N GLN A 180 12.21 -14.67 29.24
CA GLN A 180 12.29 -16.01 28.65
C GLN A 180 10.93 -16.50 28.13
N GLU A 181 9.83 -16.26 28.85
CA GLU A 181 8.47 -16.59 28.41
C GLU A 181 8.10 -15.82 27.12
N LEU A 182 8.44 -14.53 27.05
CA LEU A 182 8.24 -13.70 25.86
C LEU A 182 9.15 -14.14 24.70
N GLN A 183 10.39 -14.54 24.96
CA GLN A 183 11.32 -15.06 23.96
C GLN A 183 10.74 -16.32 23.28
N VAL A 184 10.22 -17.27 24.08
CA VAL A 184 9.60 -18.50 23.58
C VAL A 184 8.34 -18.20 22.74
N LYS A 185 7.46 -17.31 23.25
CA LYS A 185 6.26 -16.86 22.52
C LYS A 185 6.60 -16.14 21.21
N PHE A 186 7.68 -15.35 21.20
CA PHE A 186 8.17 -14.71 19.99
C PHE A 186 8.64 -15.74 18.97
N THR A 187 9.52 -16.68 19.35
CA THR A 187 10.02 -17.73 18.43
C THR A 187 8.90 -18.62 17.88
N GLU A 188 7.88 -18.94 18.68
CA GLU A 188 6.70 -19.67 18.21
C GLU A 188 5.86 -18.82 17.24
N GLY A 189 5.70 -17.52 17.52
CA GLY A 189 5.07 -16.57 16.59
C GLY A 189 5.82 -16.45 15.26
N GLU A 190 7.14 -16.45 15.28
CA GLU A 190 7.97 -16.47 14.05
C GLU A 190 7.78 -17.77 13.27
N ARG A 191 7.74 -18.91 13.95
CA ARG A 191 7.51 -20.25 13.37
C ARG A 191 6.13 -20.34 12.69
N VAL A 192 5.08 -19.91 13.38
CA VAL A 192 3.71 -19.84 12.82
C VAL A 192 3.63 -18.85 11.65
N ARG A 193 4.32 -17.70 11.73
CA ARG A 193 4.40 -16.73 10.62
C ARG A 193 5.06 -17.33 9.38
N THR A 194 6.12 -18.13 9.52
CA THR A 194 6.73 -18.84 8.38
C THR A 194 5.83 -19.95 7.84
N GLU A 195 5.14 -20.72 8.69
CA GLU A 195 4.17 -21.72 8.22
C GLU A 195 2.99 -21.09 7.45
N LEU A 196 2.58 -19.88 7.83
CA LEU A 196 1.55 -19.13 7.13
C LEU A 196 2.07 -18.56 5.79
N ALA A 197 3.31 -18.07 5.75
CA ALA A 197 3.94 -17.66 4.48
C ALA A 197 4.05 -18.84 3.50
N ASP A 198 4.47 -20.02 3.97
CA ASP A 198 4.53 -21.26 3.19
C ASP A 198 3.16 -21.78 2.73
N LYS A 199 2.08 -21.45 3.43
CA LYS A 199 0.70 -21.73 3.01
C LYS A 199 0.25 -20.73 1.94
N VAL A 200 0.57 -19.44 2.10
CA VAL A 200 0.25 -18.39 1.12
C VAL A 200 0.98 -18.63 -0.22
N THR A 201 2.26 -19.01 -0.20
CA THR A 201 2.99 -19.32 -1.45
C THR A 201 2.44 -20.56 -2.17
N LYS A 202 2.04 -21.60 -1.44
CA LYS A 202 1.36 -22.78 -2.02
C LYS A 202 0.00 -22.42 -2.62
N LEU A 203 -0.82 -21.67 -1.90
CA LEU A 203 -2.12 -21.20 -2.38
C LEU A 203 -2.00 -20.25 -3.59
N GLN A 204 -0.93 -19.44 -3.67
CA GLN A 204 -0.64 -18.65 -4.86
C GLN A 204 -0.31 -19.55 -6.07
N VAL A 205 0.53 -20.57 -5.89
CA VAL A 205 0.83 -21.54 -6.97
C VAL A 205 -0.41 -22.32 -7.39
N GLU A 206 -1.31 -22.69 -6.46
CA GLU A 206 -2.60 -23.31 -6.79
C GLU A 206 -3.51 -22.34 -7.57
N LEU A 207 -3.59 -21.07 -7.17
CA LEU A 207 -4.35 -20.02 -7.87
C LEU A 207 -3.80 -19.76 -9.28
N ASP A 208 -2.49 -19.68 -9.44
CA ASP A 208 -1.82 -19.48 -10.74
C ASP A 208 -2.08 -20.67 -11.67
N ASN A 209 -2.03 -21.91 -11.14
CA ASN A 209 -2.37 -23.12 -11.87
C ASN A 209 -3.85 -23.15 -12.30
N VAL A 210 -4.79 -22.81 -11.41
CA VAL A 210 -6.23 -22.73 -11.74
C VAL A 210 -6.50 -21.64 -12.77
N THR A 211 -5.80 -20.50 -12.69
CA THR A 211 -5.88 -19.42 -13.69
C THR A 211 -5.32 -19.84 -15.05
N GLY A 212 -4.24 -20.63 -15.06
CA GLY A 212 -3.70 -21.27 -16.26
C GLY A 212 -4.68 -22.27 -16.89
N LEU A 213 -5.36 -23.08 -16.08
CA LEU A 213 -6.40 -24.01 -16.54
C LEU A 213 -7.63 -23.27 -17.08
N LEU A 214 -8.05 -22.19 -16.42
CA LEU A 214 -9.16 -21.34 -16.87
C LEU A 214 -8.86 -20.70 -18.23
N THR A 215 -7.72 -20.04 -18.38
CA THR A 215 -7.31 -19.44 -19.67
C THR A 215 -7.09 -20.49 -20.77
N GLN A 216 -6.66 -21.71 -20.43
CA GLN A 216 -6.63 -22.83 -21.39
C GLN A 216 -8.05 -23.33 -21.74
N SER A 217 -9.02 -23.24 -20.83
CA SER A 217 -10.43 -23.55 -21.08
C SER A 217 -11.08 -22.47 -21.96
N ASP A 218 -10.85 -21.19 -21.67
CA ASP A 218 -11.41 -20.06 -22.41
C ASP A 218 -10.87 -19.98 -23.84
N SER A 219 -9.60 -20.33 -24.05
CA SER A 219 -9.01 -20.43 -25.40
C SER A 219 -9.54 -21.64 -26.18
N LYS A 220 -9.78 -22.79 -25.54
CA LYS A 220 -10.49 -23.93 -26.16
C LYS A 220 -11.93 -23.55 -26.51
N SER A 221 -12.66 -22.91 -25.60
CA SER A 221 -14.01 -22.41 -25.79
C SER A 221 -14.07 -21.43 -26.97
N SER A 222 -13.20 -20.42 -26.97
CA SER A 222 -13.07 -19.44 -28.06
C SER A 222 -12.72 -20.06 -29.40
N LYS A 223 -11.98 -21.19 -29.43
CA LYS A 223 -11.76 -21.97 -30.66
C LYS A 223 -13.03 -22.71 -31.06
N LEU A 224 -13.67 -23.44 -30.14
CA LEU A 224 -14.90 -24.19 -30.42
C LEU A 224 -16.03 -23.29 -30.91
N THR A 225 -16.16 -22.06 -30.41
CA THR A 225 -17.12 -21.07 -30.93
C THR A 225 -16.80 -20.66 -32.38
N LYS A 226 -15.52 -20.52 -32.75
CA LYS A 226 -15.12 -20.23 -34.14
C LYS A 226 -15.33 -21.43 -35.05
N ASP A 227 -14.89 -22.62 -34.61
CA ASP A 227 -15.12 -23.89 -35.31
C ASP A 227 -16.64 -24.11 -35.53
N PHE A 228 -17.48 -23.84 -34.51
CA PHE A 228 -18.95 -23.89 -34.60
C PHE A 228 -19.49 -22.90 -35.63
N SER A 229 -19.13 -21.61 -35.57
CA SER A 229 -19.58 -20.62 -36.57
C SER A 229 -19.14 -20.95 -38.00
N THR A 230 -18.03 -21.67 -38.15
CA THR A 230 -17.55 -22.17 -39.45
C THR A 230 -18.41 -23.34 -39.95
N LEU A 231 -18.75 -24.28 -39.07
CA LEU A 231 -19.66 -25.39 -39.36
C LEU A 231 -21.10 -24.92 -39.62
N GLU A 232 -21.54 -23.87 -38.94
CA GLU A 232 -22.85 -23.22 -39.13
C GLU A 232 -22.92 -22.53 -40.50
N SER A 233 -21.85 -21.85 -40.93
CA SER A 233 -21.73 -21.33 -42.31
C SER A 233 -21.76 -22.46 -43.34
N GLN A 234 -20.98 -23.53 -43.14
CA GLN A 234 -20.98 -24.69 -44.06
C GLN A 234 -22.33 -25.40 -44.11
N LEU A 235 -23.06 -25.43 -42.99
CA LEU A 235 -24.44 -25.93 -42.95
C LEU A 235 -25.39 -25.04 -43.74
N GLN A 236 -25.26 -23.72 -43.65
CA GLN A 236 -26.02 -22.77 -44.48
C GLN A 236 -25.70 -22.96 -45.97
N ASP A 237 -24.41 -23.02 -46.34
CA ASP A 237 -23.97 -23.24 -47.72
C ASP A 237 -24.57 -24.54 -48.30
N THR A 238 -24.57 -25.62 -47.53
CA THR A 238 -25.17 -26.91 -47.96
C THR A 238 -26.70 -26.89 -47.99
N GLN A 239 -27.37 -26.07 -47.15
CA GLN A 239 -28.81 -25.85 -47.24
C GLN A 239 -29.20 -25.04 -48.49
N GLU A 240 -28.41 -24.03 -48.86
CA GLU A 240 -28.63 -23.25 -50.09
C GLU A 240 -28.39 -24.11 -51.35
N LEU A 241 -27.32 -24.92 -51.37
CA LEU A 241 -27.11 -25.93 -52.41
C LEU A 241 -28.28 -26.94 -52.48
N LEU A 242 -28.79 -27.41 -51.35
CA LEU A 242 -29.96 -28.31 -51.31
C LEU A 242 -31.24 -27.63 -51.81
N GLN A 243 -31.42 -26.33 -51.56
CA GLN A 243 -32.55 -25.57 -52.12
C GLN A 243 -32.42 -25.40 -53.63
N GLU A 244 -31.22 -25.11 -54.14
CA GLU A 244 -30.95 -25.01 -55.58
C GLU A 244 -31.13 -26.35 -56.29
N GLU A 245 -30.62 -27.46 -55.74
CA GLU A 245 -30.88 -28.82 -56.23
C GLU A 245 -32.37 -29.16 -56.26
N ASN A 246 -33.14 -28.79 -55.22
CA ASN A 246 -34.60 -28.96 -55.25
C ASN A 246 -35.28 -28.06 -56.31
N ARG A 247 -34.78 -26.84 -56.54
CA ARG A 247 -35.27 -25.93 -57.59
C ARG A 247 -34.98 -26.49 -58.99
N GLN A 248 -33.79 -27.05 -59.20
CA GLN A 248 -33.40 -27.72 -60.45
C GLN A 248 -34.22 -29.00 -60.66
N LYS A 249 -34.39 -29.83 -59.62
CA LYS A 249 -35.28 -31.00 -59.64
C LYS A 249 -36.73 -30.63 -59.99
N LEU A 250 -37.29 -29.56 -59.42
CA LEU A 250 -38.63 -29.07 -59.75
C LEU A 250 -38.72 -28.57 -61.21
N SER A 251 -37.71 -27.85 -61.69
CA SER A 251 -37.59 -27.43 -63.09
C SER A 251 -37.54 -28.63 -64.06
N LEU A 252 -36.72 -29.63 -63.74
CA LEU A 252 -36.62 -30.88 -64.51
C LEU A 252 -37.90 -31.71 -64.44
N SER A 253 -38.58 -31.77 -63.29
CA SER A 253 -39.88 -32.43 -63.14
C SER A 253 -40.98 -31.74 -63.92
N THR A 254 -40.92 -30.41 -64.06
CA THR A 254 -41.86 -29.62 -64.86
C THR A 254 -41.62 -29.87 -66.35
N LYS A 255 -40.36 -29.89 -66.80
CA LYS A 255 -39.98 -30.29 -68.17
C LYS A 255 -40.38 -31.74 -68.48
N LEU A 256 -40.14 -32.67 -67.55
CA LEU A 256 -40.53 -34.07 -67.72
C LEU A 256 -42.04 -34.18 -67.97
N LYS A 257 -42.85 -33.51 -67.13
CA LYS A 257 -44.30 -33.49 -67.31
C LYS A 257 -44.71 -32.87 -68.65
N GLN A 258 -44.07 -31.77 -69.07
CA GLN A 258 -44.34 -31.18 -70.38
C GLN A 258 -44.05 -32.18 -71.52
N MET A 259 -42.93 -32.91 -71.48
CA MET A 259 -42.62 -33.96 -72.46
C MET A 259 -43.60 -35.14 -72.39
N GLU A 260 -44.16 -35.45 -71.22
CA GLU A 260 -45.22 -36.45 -71.05
C GLU A 260 -46.57 -35.99 -71.62
N ASP A 261 -46.92 -34.73 -71.43
CA ASP A 261 -48.12 -34.11 -71.99
C ASP A 261 -48.02 -33.97 -73.53
N GLU A 262 -46.85 -33.58 -74.08
CA GLU A 262 -46.56 -33.58 -75.52
C GLU A 262 -46.63 -35.00 -76.12
N LYS A 263 -46.03 -35.99 -75.44
CA LYS A 263 -46.17 -37.42 -75.77
C LYS A 263 -47.63 -37.87 -75.80
N ASN A 264 -48.46 -37.41 -74.87
CA ASN A 264 -49.87 -37.79 -74.81
C ASN A 264 -50.65 -37.14 -75.97
N SER A 265 -50.36 -35.87 -76.30
CA SER A 265 -50.93 -35.20 -77.49
C SER A 265 -50.58 -35.92 -78.79
N PHE A 266 -49.33 -36.40 -78.95
CA PHE A 266 -48.96 -37.24 -80.11
C PHE A 266 -49.65 -38.62 -80.13
N LYS A 267 -50.12 -39.14 -78.98
CA LYS A 267 -50.97 -40.35 -78.95
C LYS A 267 -52.39 -40.04 -79.39
N GLU A 268 -52.97 -38.93 -78.93
CA GLU A 268 -54.30 -38.49 -79.33
C GLU A 268 -54.36 -38.26 -80.85
N GLN A 269 -53.34 -37.60 -81.44
CA GLN A 269 -53.21 -37.44 -82.90
C GLN A 269 -53.06 -38.78 -83.65
N LEU A 270 -52.38 -39.77 -83.07
CA LEU A 270 -52.26 -41.11 -83.67
C LEU A 270 -53.59 -41.87 -83.61
N GLU A 271 -54.34 -41.73 -82.51
CA GLU A 271 -55.65 -42.35 -82.33
C GLU A 271 -56.71 -41.68 -83.25
N GLU A 272 -56.63 -40.37 -83.50
CA GLU A 272 -57.43 -39.67 -84.53
C GLU A 272 -57.14 -40.15 -85.97
N GLU A 273 -55.87 -40.33 -86.35
CA GLU A 273 -55.49 -40.88 -87.66
C GLU A 273 -55.91 -42.35 -87.84
N GLU A 274 -55.84 -43.18 -86.79
CA GLU A 274 -56.39 -44.54 -86.85
C GLU A 274 -57.92 -44.55 -87.02
N GLU A 275 -58.64 -43.63 -86.37
CA GLU A 275 -60.09 -43.52 -86.48
C GLU A 275 -60.53 -42.95 -87.85
N ALA A 276 -59.77 -41.98 -88.40
CA ALA A 276 -59.93 -41.50 -89.76
C ALA A 276 -59.74 -42.63 -90.80
N LYS A 277 -58.70 -43.44 -90.63
CA LYS A 277 -58.46 -44.64 -91.46
C LYS A 277 -59.61 -45.64 -91.40
N ARG A 278 -60.10 -45.98 -90.19
CA ARG A 278 -61.26 -46.88 -90.01
C ARG A 278 -62.53 -46.37 -90.69
N ASN A 279 -62.70 -45.05 -90.79
CA ASN A 279 -63.84 -44.45 -91.48
C ASN A 279 -63.70 -44.48 -93.02
N LEU A 280 -62.49 -44.29 -93.55
CA LEU A 280 -62.22 -44.47 -94.99
C LEU A 280 -62.39 -45.93 -95.45
N GLU A 281 -61.93 -46.90 -94.67
CA GLU A 281 -62.08 -48.33 -94.97
C GLU A 281 -63.56 -48.77 -95.03
N LYS A 282 -64.44 -48.20 -94.17
CA LYS A 282 -65.90 -48.43 -94.21
C LYS A 282 -66.58 -47.85 -95.46
N GLN A 283 -66.12 -46.69 -95.94
CA GLN A 283 -66.70 -46.06 -97.15
C GLN A 283 -66.39 -46.89 -98.41
N ILE A 284 -65.16 -47.41 -98.52
CA ILE A 284 -64.73 -48.26 -99.65
C ILE A 284 -65.59 -49.53 -99.76
N ALA A 285 -65.81 -50.22 -98.64
CA ALA A 285 -66.63 -51.45 -98.61
C ALA A 285 -68.11 -51.19 -99.02
N THR A 286 -68.65 -50.02 -98.70
CA THR A 286 -70.04 -49.66 -99.01
C THR A 286 -70.24 -49.39 -100.51
N LEU A 287 -69.29 -48.71 -101.14
CA LEU A 287 -69.35 -48.38 -102.58
C LEU A 287 -69.16 -49.61 -103.48
N GLN A 288 -68.35 -50.59 -103.07
CA GLN A 288 -68.09 -51.80 -103.85
C GLN A 288 -69.35 -52.67 -104.06
N ALA A 289 -70.30 -52.67 -103.13
CA ALA A 289 -71.57 -53.40 -103.26
C ALA A 289 -72.56 -52.75 -104.26
N GLN A 290 -72.55 -51.41 -104.38
CA GLN A 290 -73.46 -50.68 -105.26
C GLN A 290 -73.04 -50.76 -106.75
N VAL A 291 -71.74 -50.87 -107.02
CA VAL A 291 -71.18 -51.03 -108.37
C VAL A 291 -71.61 -52.34 -109.05
N THR A 292 -71.97 -53.38 -108.28
CA THR A 292 -72.43 -54.66 -108.82
C THR A 292 -73.90 -54.70 -109.25
N ASP A 293 -74.77 -53.82 -108.72
CA ASP A 293 -76.20 -53.81 -109.05
C ASP A 293 -76.51 -52.83 -110.20
N MET A 294 -75.91 -51.64 -110.20
CA MET A 294 -76.13 -50.63 -111.25
C MET A 294 -75.51 -50.99 -112.61
N LYS A 295 -74.52 -51.89 -112.66
CA LYS A 295 -73.97 -52.46 -113.91
C LYS A 295 -74.97 -53.26 -114.76
N LYS A 296 -76.24 -53.33 -114.35
CA LYS A 296 -77.34 -54.01 -115.05
C LYS A 296 -78.38 -53.05 -115.66
N LYS A 297 -78.16 -51.73 -115.64
CA LYS A 297 -79.14 -50.72 -116.14
C LYS A 297 -78.51 -49.51 -116.87
N MET A 298 -77.91 -49.75 -118.05
CA MET A 298 -77.45 -48.73 -119.03
C MET A 298 -76.22 -47.92 -118.53
N GLU A 299 -75.15 -47.62 -119.28
CA GLU A 299 -74.90 -47.24 -120.69
C GLU A 299 -74.75 -45.70 -120.87
N ASP A 300 -73.48 -45.29 -121.04
CA ASP A 300 -72.87 -43.95 -121.20
C ASP A 300 -73.03 -42.86 -120.08
N GLY A 301 -72.17 -41.83 -119.99
CA GLY A 301 -71.02 -41.54 -120.86
C GLY A 301 -69.92 -40.55 -120.40
N VAL A 302 -68.75 -40.84 -120.97
CA VAL A 302 -67.45 -40.14 -121.18
C VAL A 302 -67.36 -38.59 -121.05
N GLY A 303 -66.24 -38.06 -120.50
CA GLY A 303 -65.79 -36.66 -120.70
C GLY A 303 -64.48 -36.24 -119.97
N CYS A 304 -63.68 -35.33 -120.57
CA CYS A 304 -62.35 -34.89 -120.08
C CYS A 304 -62.24 -33.33 -120.06
N LEU A 305 -61.44 -32.62 -119.24
CA LEU A 305 -60.19 -32.87 -118.46
C LEU A 305 -58.89 -32.73 -119.27
N GLU A 306 -58.12 -31.65 -119.07
CA GLU A 306 -56.77 -31.46 -119.68
C GLU A 306 -55.78 -30.56 -118.88
N THR A 307 -55.85 -29.22 -119.01
CA THR A 307 -54.69 -28.31 -118.86
C THR A 307 -54.34 -27.82 -117.44
N ALA A 308 -53.05 -27.72 -117.08
CA ALA A 308 -52.59 -27.04 -115.84
C ALA A 308 -51.15 -26.43 -115.84
N GLU A 309 -50.32 -26.57 -116.88
CA GLU A 309 -48.84 -26.44 -116.74
C GLU A 309 -48.22 -25.02 -116.77
N GLU A 310 -48.99 -23.95 -117.05
CA GLU A 310 -48.41 -22.74 -117.67
C GLU A 310 -47.80 -21.68 -116.72
N THR A 311 -48.02 -21.77 -115.41
CA THR A 311 -47.71 -20.68 -114.45
C THR A 311 -46.21 -20.47 -114.13
N LYS A 312 -45.33 -21.41 -114.50
CA LYS A 312 -43.95 -21.53 -113.99
C LYS A 312 -42.97 -20.40 -114.37
N ARG A 313 -43.15 -19.72 -115.51
CA ARG A 313 -42.11 -18.80 -116.07
C ARG A 313 -42.10 -17.38 -115.45
N LYS A 314 -43.01 -17.08 -114.51
CA LYS A 314 -43.25 -15.74 -113.93
C LYS A 314 -42.02 -15.03 -113.31
N LEU A 315 -41.30 -15.76 -112.45
CA LEU A 315 -40.64 -15.17 -111.26
C LEU A 315 -39.16 -14.75 -111.43
N GLN A 316 -38.56 -14.92 -112.61
CA GLN A 316 -37.10 -14.90 -112.74
C GLN A 316 -36.49 -13.54 -113.14
N LYS A 317 -37.32 -12.48 -113.30
CA LYS A 317 -36.88 -11.19 -113.86
C LYS A 317 -36.66 -10.07 -112.83
N ASP A 318 -37.22 -10.19 -111.63
CA ASP A 318 -37.29 -9.06 -110.68
C ASP A 318 -36.01 -8.85 -109.85
N LEU A 319 -35.03 -9.76 -109.94
CA LEU A 319 -33.83 -9.77 -109.10
C LEU A 319 -32.80 -8.68 -109.47
N GLU A 320 -32.61 -8.41 -110.77
CA GLU A 320 -31.50 -7.60 -111.28
C GLU A 320 -31.61 -6.12 -110.89
N GLY A 321 -32.85 -5.62 -110.71
CA GLY A 321 -33.14 -4.22 -110.36
C GLY A 321 -32.80 -3.82 -108.91
N LEU A 322 -32.15 -4.69 -108.12
CA LEU A 322 -31.73 -4.38 -106.75
C LEU A 322 -30.32 -3.80 -106.65
N SER A 323 -29.39 -4.18 -107.54
CA SER A 323 -27.96 -3.91 -107.39
C SER A 323 -27.61 -2.42 -107.47
N GLN A 324 -28.21 -1.68 -108.41
CA GLN A 324 -27.90 -0.27 -108.69
C GLN A 324 -28.20 0.69 -107.51
N ARG A 325 -29.01 0.26 -106.53
CA ARG A 325 -29.31 1.05 -105.32
C ARG A 325 -28.18 1.05 -104.28
N HIS A 326 -27.10 0.30 -104.51
CA HIS A 326 -25.99 0.17 -103.57
C HIS A 326 -25.00 1.34 -103.67
N GLU A 327 -24.63 1.77 -104.87
CA GLU A 327 -23.58 2.78 -105.11
C GLU A 327 -23.97 4.18 -104.56
N GLU A 328 -25.26 4.53 -104.62
CA GLU A 328 -25.82 5.75 -104.01
C GLU A 328 -25.55 5.84 -102.49
N LYS A 329 -25.34 4.71 -101.81
CA LYS A 329 -25.06 4.68 -100.36
C LYS A 329 -23.64 5.13 -100.02
N VAL A 330 -22.66 4.95 -100.91
CA VAL A 330 -21.26 5.30 -100.63
C VAL A 330 -21.10 6.82 -100.53
N ALA A 331 -21.73 7.58 -101.44
CA ALA A 331 -21.73 9.05 -101.41
C ALA A 331 -22.47 9.67 -100.21
N ALA A 332 -23.13 8.87 -99.37
CA ALA A 332 -23.69 9.31 -98.09
C ALA A 332 -22.69 9.22 -96.93
N TYR A 333 -21.68 8.33 -97.00
CA TYR A 333 -20.71 8.12 -95.90
C TYR A 333 -19.75 9.31 -95.70
N ASP A 334 -19.25 9.93 -96.78
CA ASP A 334 -18.41 11.14 -96.68
C ASP A 334 -19.11 12.33 -96.02
N LYS A 335 -20.45 12.38 -96.10
CA LYS A 335 -21.27 13.38 -95.41
C LYS A 335 -21.45 13.01 -93.94
N LEU A 336 -21.66 11.72 -93.64
CA LEU A 336 -21.74 11.18 -92.27
C LEU A 336 -20.46 11.47 -91.46
N GLU A 337 -19.26 11.34 -92.05
CA GLU A 337 -17.99 11.57 -91.37
C GLU A 337 -17.81 13.05 -90.94
N LYS A 338 -18.32 14.01 -91.73
CA LYS A 338 -18.31 15.44 -91.36
C LYS A 338 -19.38 15.82 -90.34
N THR A 339 -20.51 15.10 -90.29
CA THR A 339 -21.45 15.23 -89.18
C THR A 339 -20.91 14.58 -87.90
N LYS A 340 -20.17 13.48 -87.99
CA LYS A 340 -19.61 12.73 -86.85
C LYS A 340 -18.70 13.59 -85.97
N THR A 341 -17.82 14.42 -86.53
CA THR A 341 -16.97 15.34 -85.72
C THR A 341 -17.77 16.47 -85.07
N ARG A 342 -18.82 16.99 -85.73
CA ARG A 342 -19.74 17.97 -85.12
C ARG A 342 -20.55 17.35 -83.97
N LEU A 343 -21.08 16.15 -84.20
CA LEU A 343 -21.80 15.34 -83.22
C LEU A 343 -20.94 14.93 -82.03
N GLN A 344 -19.61 14.82 -82.18
CA GLN A 344 -18.71 14.53 -81.06
C GLN A 344 -18.61 15.72 -80.09
N GLN A 345 -18.59 16.96 -80.59
CA GLN A 345 -18.61 18.15 -79.73
C GLN A 345 -20.00 18.38 -79.12
N GLU A 346 -21.08 18.15 -79.88
CA GLU A 346 -22.44 18.09 -79.34
C GLU A 346 -22.58 17.01 -78.24
N LEU A 347 -21.89 15.88 -78.36
CA LEU A 347 -21.91 14.81 -77.36
C LEU A 347 -21.22 15.21 -76.06
N ASP A 348 -20.07 15.88 -76.13
CA ASP A 348 -19.32 16.30 -74.94
C ASP A 348 -20.07 17.39 -74.15
N ASP A 349 -20.72 18.34 -74.83
CA ASP A 349 -21.64 19.30 -74.20
C ASP A 349 -22.88 18.58 -73.61
N LEU A 350 -23.48 17.65 -74.36
CA LEU A 350 -24.62 16.85 -73.90
C LEU A 350 -24.28 15.94 -72.71
N LEU A 351 -23.01 15.56 -72.49
CA LEU A 351 -22.60 14.78 -71.32
C LEU A 351 -22.62 15.63 -70.03
N VAL A 352 -22.29 16.92 -70.12
CA VAL A 352 -22.40 17.87 -68.99
C VAL A 352 -23.87 18.13 -68.67
N ASP A 353 -24.69 18.37 -69.70
CA ASP A 353 -26.14 18.49 -69.55
C ASP A 353 -26.78 17.18 -69.02
N LEU A 354 -26.27 16.01 -69.42
CA LEU A 354 -26.79 14.72 -68.97
C LEU A 354 -26.58 14.50 -67.47
N ASP A 355 -25.45 14.89 -66.89
CA ASP A 355 -25.25 14.80 -65.43
C ASP A 355 -26.10 15.84 -64.66
N HIS A 356 -26.31 17.03 -65.22
CA HIS A 356 -27.30 17.98 -64.69
C HIS A 356 -28.73 17.40 -64.72
N GLN A 357 -29.12 16.78 -65.84
CA GLN A 357 -30.41 16.13 -65.99
C GLN A 357 -30.55 14.89 -65.09
N ARG A 358 -29.52 14.07 -64.89
CA ARG A 358 -29.53 12.93 -63.95
C ARG A 358 -29.85 13.37 -62.52
N GLN A 359 -29.26 14.47 -62.07
CA GLN A 359 -29.55 15.08 -60.77
C GLN A 359 -31.03 15.54 -60.67
N SER A 360 -31.61 15.99 -61.78
CA SER A 360 -33.02 16.39 -61.88
C SER A 360 -33.98 15.17 -61.93
N VAL A 361 -33.65 14.15 -62.73
CA VAL A 361 -34.38 12.88 -62.87
C VAL A 361 -34.49 12.16 -61.53
N SER A 362 -33.40 12.07 -60.74
CA SER A 362 -33.44 11.48 -59.40
C SER A 362 -34.43 12.19 -58.45
N ASN A 363 -34.77 13.44 -58.70
CA ASN A 363 -35.77 14.19 -57.94
C ASN A 363 -37.20 14.06 -58.51
N LEU A 364 -37.34 13.66 -59.78
CA LEU A 364 -38.62 13.37 -60.43
C LEU A 364 -39.06 11.92 -60.23
N GLU A 365 -38.15 10.94 -60.24
CA GLU A 365 -38.45 9.52 -59.96
C GLU A 365 -39.09 9.33 -58.57
N LYS A 366 -38.61 10.10 -57.58
CA LYS A 366 -39.18 10.14 -56.21
C LYS A 366 -40.62 10.68 -56.17
N LYS A 367 -41.08 11.37 -57.22
CA LYS A 367 -42.47 11.82 -57.42
C LYS A 367 -43.26 10.81 -58.27
N GLN A 368 -42.66 10.29 -59.35
CA GLN A 368 -43.24 9.27 -60.23
C GLN A 368 -43.77 8.07 -59.43
N LYS A 369 -42.94 7.52 -58.52
CA LYS A 369 -43.31 6.36 -57.67
C LYS A 369 -44.55 6.58 -56.79
N LYS A 370 -44.97 7.82 -56.53
CA LYS A 370 -46.24 8.12 -55.85
C LYS A 370 -47.46 8.12 -56.79
N PHE A 371 -47.26 8.46 -58.07
CA PHE A 371 -48.31 8.29 -59.09
C PHE A 371 -48.52 6.82 -59.46
N ASP A 372 -47.43 6.04 -59.56
CA ASP A 372 -47.52 4.61 -59.86
C ASP A 372 -48.30 3.83 -58.78
N GLN A 373 -48.19 4.26 -57.50
CA GLN A 373 -48.98 3.73 -56.40
C GLN A 373 -50.49 3.94 -56.60
N LEU A 374 -50.91 5.18 -56.90
CA LEU A 374 -52.33 5.51 -57.13
C LEU A 374 -52.89 4.83 -58.39
N LEU A 375 -52.08 4.66 -59.42
CA LEU A 375 -52.49 3.99 -60.66
C LEU A 375 -52.69 2.46 -60.47
N ALA A 376 -52.05 1.85 -59.48
CA ALA A 376 -52.27 0.44 -59.14
C ALA A 376 -53.63 0.20 -58.47
N GLU A 377 -54.12 1.16 -57.69
CA GLU A 377 -55.41 1.09 -56.98
C GLU A 377 -56.58 1.06 -57.99
N GLU A 378 -56.62 1.98 -58.97
CA GLU A 378 -57.64 2.00 -60.04
C GLU A 378 -57.61 0.77 -60.96
N LYS A 379 -56.42 0.26 -61.30
CA LYS A 379 -56.30 -0.98 -62.08
C LYS A 379 -56.93 -2.18 -61.35
N THR A 380 -56.87 -2.20 -60.01
CA THR A 380 -57.47 -3.24 -59.17
C THR A 380 -59.00 -3.16 -59.15
N ILE A 381 -59.58 -1.97 -59.37
CA ILE A 381 -61.04 -1.79 -59.49
C ILE A 381 -61.51 -2.22 -60.89
N SER A 382 -60.84 -1.73 -61.94
CA SER A 382 -61.18 -2.07 -63.33
C SER A 382 -61.11 -3.58 -63.62
N ALA A 383 -60.19 -4.30 -62.97
CA ALA A 383 -60.08 -5.75 -63.08
C ALA A 383 -61.33 -6.51 -62.59
N LYS A 384 -62.07 -5.99 -61.61
CA LYS A 384 -63.26 -6.67 -61.05
C LYS A 384 -64.46 -6.62 -61.99
N TYR A 385 -64.72 -5.49 -62.62
CA TYR A 385 -65.71 -5.41 -63.71
C TYR A 385 -65.31 -6.31 -64.89
N ALA A 386 -63.99 -6.43 -65.15
CA ALA A 386 -63.42 -7.38 -66.09
C ALA A 386 -63.37 -8.84 -65.55
N GLU A 387 -64.07 -9.16 -64.45
CA GLU A 387 -64.28 -10.52 -63.93
C GLU A 387 -65.78 -10.88 -63.79
N GLU A 388 -66.69 -9.89 -63.86
CA GLU A 388 -68.12 -10.05 -64.18
C GLU A 388 -68.34 -10.33 -65.68
N ARG A 389 -67.35 -9.94 -66.50
CA ARG A 389 -66.87 -10.71 -67.67
C ARG A 389 -67.11 -12.21 -67.51
N ASP A 390 -67.59 -12.86 -68.56
CA ASP A 390 -67.84 -14.31 -68.65
C ASP A 390 -68.84 -14.89 -67.63
N ARG A 391 -69.34 -14.12 -66.64
CA ARG A 391 -70.57 -14.41 -65.86
C ARG A 391 -71.80 -13.58 -66.32
N ALA A 392 -71.63 -12.75 -67.35
CA ALA A 392 -72.69 -12.46 -68.33
C ALA A 392 -72.78 -13.55 -69.44
N GLU A 393 -71.83 -14.48 -69.40
CA GLU A 393 -72.02 -15.92 -69.51
C GLU A 393 -72.36 -16.61 -70.85
N ALA A 394 -71.93 -17.88 -70.86
CA ALA A 394 -72.41 -18.94 -71.72
C ALA A 394 -73.94 -19.08 -71.79
N GLU A 395 -74.72 -18.48 -70.87
CA GLU A 395 -76.19 -18.34 -70.95
C GLU A 395 -76.68 -17.85 -72.32
N ALA A 396 -75.90 -17.02 -73.02
CA ALA A 396 -76.22 -16.58 -74.38
C ALA A 396 -75.87 -17.65 -75.44
N ARG A 397 -74.72 -18.33 -75.29
CA ARG A 397 -74.21 -19.35 -76.23
C ARG A 397 -75.05 -20.64 -76.22
N GLU A 398 -75.67 -21.02 -75.11
CA GLU A 398 -76.57 -22.19 -75.04
C GLU A 398 -77.88 -22.00 -75.86
N LYS A 399 -78.18 -20.78 -76.30
CA LYS A 399 -79.33 -20.44 -77.14
C LYS A 399 -79.00 -20.51 -78.63
N GLU A 400 -77.74 -20.28 -79.00
CA GLU A 400 -77.22 -20.35 -80.39
C GLU A 400 -77.33 -21.77 -80.97
N THR A 401 -77.08 -22.79 -80.15
CA THR A 401 -77.00 -24.21 -80.54
C THR A 401 -78.29 -24.77 -81.17
N LYS A 402 -79.44 -24.13 -80.95
CA LYS A 402 -80.77 -24.68 -81.30
C LYS A 402 -81.21 -24.30 -82.73
N ALA A 403 -80.77 -23.17 -83.28
CA ALA A 403 -81.22 -22.65 -84.57
C ALA A 403 -80.51 -23.27 -85.80
N LEU A 404 -79.26 -23.73 -85.64
CA LEU A 404 -78.41 -24.26 -86.72
C LEU A 404 -78.97 -25.51 -87.44
N SER A 405 -79.99 -26.15 -86.87
CA SER A 405 -80.61 -27.37 -87.39
C SER A 405 -81.45 -27.18 -88.66
N LEU A 406 -81.90 -25.96 -88.97
CA LEU A 406 -83.12 -25.77 -89.76
C LEU A 406 -82.96 -25.59 -91.28
N ALA A 407 -81.90 -24.94 -91.77
CA ALA A 407 -81.98 -24.18 -93.04
C ALA A 407 -81.17 -24.71 -94.24
N ARG A 408 -80.38 -25.79 -94.09
CA ARG A 408 -79.60 -26.39 -95.21
C ARG A 408 -80.46 -27.00 -96.33
N ALA A 409 -81.77 -27.12 -96.14
CA ALA A 409 -82.69 -27.83 -97.04
C ALA A 409 -83.06 -27.08 -98.35
N LEU A 410 -82.32 -26.04 -98.77
CA LEU A 410 -82.77 -25.11 -99.81
C LEU A 410 -81.80 -24.86 -100.99
N GLU A 411 -80.59 -25.43 -100.99
CA GLU A 411 -79.59 -25.18 -102.04
C GLU A 411 -79.89 -25.91 -103.36
N GLU A 412 -80.29 -27.18 -103.29
CA GLU A 412 -80.22 -28.16 -104.40
C GLU A 412 -81.18 -27.91 -105.58
N ALA A 413 -82.06 -26.90 -105.49
CA ALA A 413 -83.22 -26.77 -106.38
C ALA A 413 -82.95 -26.14 -107.75
N ILE A 414 -81.74 -25.60 -108.03
CA ILE A 414 -81.55 -24.61 -109.12
C ILE A 414 -80.53 -25.02 -110.19
N GLU A 415 -79.57 -25.93 -109.92
CA GLU A 415 -78.55 -26.32 -110.91
C GLU A 415 -79.12 -27.10 -112.11
N GLN A 416 -80.28 -27.74 -111.97
CA GLN A 416 -80.95 -28.55 -113.03
C GLN A 416 -81.28 -27.79 -114.33
N LYS A 417 -81.09 -26.47 -114.40
CA LYS A 417 -81.72 -25.62 -115.42
C LYS A 417 -80.95 -25.46 -116.74
N ALA A 418 -79.62 -25.33 -116.72
CA ALA A 418 -78.91 -24.56 -117.75
C ALA A 418 -78.14 -25.38 -118.82
N GLU A 419 -78.00 -26.70 -118.64
CA GLU A 419 -77.10 -27.53 -119.46
C GLU A 419 -77.60 -27.78 -120.91
N LEU A 420 -78.82 -27.34 -121.24
CA LEU A 420 -79.50 -27.62 -122.51
C LEU A 420 -79.18 -26.68 -123.69
N GLU A 421 -78.56 -25.51 -123.48
CA GLU A 421 -78.76 -24.35 -124.38
C GLU A 421 -77.75 -24.14 -125.54
N ARG A 422 -76.80 -25.04 -125.86
CA ARG A 422 -75.68 -24.65 -126.77
C ARG A 422 -75.13 -25.61 -127.85
N LEU A 423 -75.84 -26.68 -128.21
CA LEU A 423 -75.28 -27.73 -129.11
C LEU A 423 -75.38 -27.51 -130.66
N LEU A 424 -76.05 -26.47 -131.17
CA LEU A 424 -76.07 -26.08 -132.61
C LEU A 424 -76.66 -24.65 -132.77
N PRO A 425 -76.30 -23.86 -133.80
CA PRO A 425 -77.16 -23.82 -135.01
C PRO A 425 -76.44 -23.44 -136.34
N SER A 426 -77.16 -23.60 -137.46
CA SER A 426 -76.73 -23.20 -138.81
C SER A 426 -77.51 -22.01 -139.39
N SER A 427 -76.98 -21.44 -140.49
CA SER A 427 -77.69 -20.61 -141.50
C SER A 427 -78.41 -19.31 -141.07
N ALA A 428 -77.70 -18.19 -141.27
CA ALA A 428 -78.11 -17.06 -142.12
C ALA A 428 -79.48 -16.34 -141.92
N THR A 429 -79.37 -15.07 -141.50
CA THR A 429 -80.11 -13.89 -142.01
C THR A 429 -81.65 -13.92 -142.14
N SER A 430 -82.36 -13.06 -141.39
CA SER A 430 -82.78 -11.72 -141.90
C SER A 430 -83.71 -10.90 -140.96
N SER A 431 -83.53 -9.58 -140.97
CA SER A 431 -84.50 -8.48 -140.74
C SER A 431 -85.66 -8.52 -139.71
N SER A 432 -85.75 -7.43 -138.92
CA SER A 432 -86.99 -6.74 -138.48
C SER A 432 -87.75 -7.26 -137.21
N PRO A 433 -88.69 -6.48 -136.58
CA PRO A 433 -88.52 -6.11 -135.15
C PRO A 433 -89.78 -6.18 -134.22
N ALA A 434 -89.63 -5.60 -133.00
CA ALA A 434 -90.63 -5.34 -131.91
C ALA A 434 -90.76 -6.43 -130.81
N CYS A 435 -91.20 -6.17 -129.55
CA CYS A 435 -91.81 -4.97 -128.91
C CYS A 435 -91.62 -4.90 -127.34
N CYS A 436 -91.75 -3.70 -126.71
CA CYS A 436 -91.79 -3.38 -125.24
C CYS A 436 -90.49 -3.56 -124.37
N CYS A 437 -90.34 -3.26 -123.05
CA CYS A 437 -90.67 -2.20 -122.02
C CYS A 437 -90.01 -2.63 -120.65
N CYS A 438 -89.84 -1.96 -119.47
CA CYS A 438 -89.69 -0.61 -118.83
C CYS A 438 -89.13 -0.90 -117.36
N TRP A 439 -88.99 -0.13 -116.24
CA TRP A 439 -89.15 1.23 -115.62
C TRP A 439 -88.52 1.14 -114.16
N GLN A 440 -88.30 2.10 -113.21
CA GLN A 440 -88.28 3.59 -113.02
C GLN A 440 -87.69 3.97 -111.60
N SER A 441 -87.05 5.16 -111.39
CA SER A 441 -86.87 5.92 -110.09
C SER A 441 -86.02 5.35 -108.91
N HIS A 442 -85.63 6.04 -107.79
CA HIS A 442 -85.29 7.47 -107.42
C HIS A 442 -84.74 7.60 -105.92
N ALA A 443 -84.30 8.80 -105.45
CA ALA A 443 -84.03 9.26 -104.03
C ALA A 443 -82.71 8.79 -103.31
N VAL A 444 -82.15 9.34 -102.19
CA VAL A 444 -82.18 10.61 -101.38
C VAL A 444 -80.93 10.70 -100.41
N THR A 445 -80.46 11.88 -99.91
CA THR A 445 -79.33 12.04 -98.92
C THR A 445 -79.39 13.36 -98.07
N SER A 446 -78.60 13.58 -96.96
CA SER A 446 -77.91 14.87 -96.54
C SER A 446 -77.40 15.11 -95.05
N HIS A 447 -76.20 15.76 -94.90
CA HIS A 447 -75.81 16.98 -94.07
C HIS A 447 -75.11 17.08 -92.63
N PRO A 448 -74.41 18.23 -92.26
CA PRO A 448 -73.21 18.35 -91.34
C PRO A 448 -73.07 19.65 -90.42
N LEU A 449 -71.83 20.12 -90.04
CA LEU A 449 -71.35 21.53 -89.70
C LEU A 449 -70.71 21.83 -88.25
N PRO A 450 -70.27 23.07 -87.82
CA PRO A 450 -68.82 23.44 -87.76
C PRO A 450 -68.41 24.51 -86.65
N HIS A 451 -67.58 25.51 -87.03
CA HIS A 451 -67.28 26.85 -86.43
C HIS A 451 -66.18 26.96 -85.34
N TRP A 452 -65.39 28.05 -85.26
CA TRP A 452 -64.89 29.00 -86.30
C TRP A 452 -63.72 29.88 -85.77
N PRO A 453 -62.74 30.34 -86.61
CA PRO A 453 -61.59 31.15 -86.14
C PRO A 453 -61.41 32.56 -86.79
N PRO A 454 -61.24 33.65 -86.00
CA PRO A 454 -60.62 34.93 -86.40
C PRO A 454 -59.09 34.93 -86.11
N SER A 455 -58.21 35.89 -86.48
CA SER A 455 -58.16 37.07 -87.38
C SER A 455 -56.66 37.50 -87.52
N HIS A 456 -56.17 38.45 -88.33
CA HIS A 456 -56.75 39.51 -89.17
C HIS A 456 -56.28 39.36 -90.65
N GLY A 457 -55.58 40.23 -91.40
CA GLY A 457 -54.99 41.58 -91.24
C GLY A 457 -53.49 41.57 -90.86
N LEU A 458 -52.56 42.27 -91.54
CA LEU A 458 -52.64 43.05 -92.79
C LEU A 458 -51.49 42.65 -93.75
N TRP A 459 -51.59 42.66 -95.09
CA TRP A 459 -52.66 42.51 -96.12
C TRP A 459 -51.98 42.70 -97.51
N VAL A 460 -52.46 42.28 -98.68
CA VAL A 460 -53.67 41.55 -99.16
C VAL A 460 -53.18 40.70 -100.38
N VAL A 461 -53.49 39.40 -100.55
CA VAL A 461 -54.72 38.75 -101.11
C VAL A 461 -55.03 39.11 -102.58
N TRP A 462 -55.76 38.22 -103.29
CA TRP A 462 -56.24 38.27 -104.70
C TRP A 462 -55.25 37.72 -105.76
N GLN A 463 -55.66 36.97 -106.80
CA GLN A 463 -57.00 36.60 -107.30
C GLN A 463 -57.05 35.16 -107.91
N GLU A 464 -58.24 34.57 -108.06
CA GLU A 464 -58.48 33.19 -108.55
C GLU A 464 -58.47 33.00 -110.09
N GLN A 465 -57.97 31.83 -110.55
CA GLN A 465 -58.30 31.18 -111.84
C GLN A 465 -58.05 29.64 -111.73
N THR A 466 -58.65 28.70 -112.49
CA THR A 466 -60.02 28.54 -113.07
C THR A 466 -60.19 27.07 -113.54
N GLN A 467 -61.37 26.46 -113.37
CA GLN A 467 -61.85 25.16 -113.97
C GLN A 467 -61.11 23.86 -113.53
N GLY A 468 -61.77 22.71 -113.32
CA GLY A 468 -63.21 22.43 -113.20
C GLY A 468 -63.60 20.93 -113.21
N CYS A 469 -64.76 20.61 -112.60
CA CYS A 469 -65.53 19.34 -112.73
C CYS A 469 -64.98 18.07 -111.98
N PRO A 470 -65.74 16.93 -111.90
CA PRO A 470 -66.50 16.54 -110.70
C PRO A 470 -65.98 15.23 -110.03
N ARG A 471 -66.25 14.91 -108.74
CA ARG A 471 -67.54 14.61 -108.04
C ARG A 471 -68.32 13.42 -108.64
N CYS A 472 -68.98 12.52 -107.88
CA CYS A 472 -69.18 12.39 -106.42
C CYS A 472 -69.43 10.91 -106.02
N ALA A 473 -69.52 10.57 -104.72
CA ALA A 473 -69.68 9.19 -104.23
C ALA A 473 -70.42 9.08 -102.87
N GLY A 474 -70.90 7.87 -102.54
CA GLY A 474 -71.58 7.50 -101.27
C GLY A 474 -72.04 6.02 -101.28
N HIS A 475 -72.48 5.40 -100.17
CA HIS A 475 -72.54 5.86 -98.77
C HIS A 475 -72.81 4.70 -97.75
N ARG A 476 -71.95 4.55 -96.71
CA ARG A 476 -72.24 4.03 -95.32
C ARG A 476 -72.71 2.56 -95.10
N MET A 477 -72.41 1.81 -94.00
CA MET A 477 -71.58 1.85 -92.74
C MET A 477 -71.22 0.37 -92.34
N LEU A 478 -70.45 -0.08 -91.33
CA LEU A 478 -69.58 0.42 -90.21
C LEU A 478 -68.38 -0.61 -90.08
N GLY A 479 -67.70 -1.04 -88.99
CA GLY A 479 -67.61 -0.77 -87.53
C GLY A 479 -67.76 -2.03 -86.63
N ALA A 480 -67.04 -2.26 -85.51
CA ALA A 480 -65.83 -1.59 -84.97
C ALA A 480 -65.03 -2.42 -83.88
N GLY A 481 -63.66 -2.41 -83.90
CA GLY A 481 -62.69 -3.02 -82.90
C GLY A 481 -61.28 -3.38 -83.49
N ARG A 482 -60.17 -3.87 -82.84
CA ARG A 482 -59.50 -3.85 -81.48
C ARG A 482 -57.97 -4.29 -81.62
N GLY A 483 -57.13 -4.37 -80.55
CA GLY A 483 -55.68 -4.81 -80.52
C GLY A 483 -55.09 -4.94 -79.08
N ALA A 484 -53.81 -5.29 -78.71
CA ALA A 484 -52.52 -5.62 -79.41
C ALA A 484 -51.70 -6.79 -78.72
N VAL A 485 -50.42 -6.82 -78.20
CA VAL A 485 -49.40 -5.80 -77.81
C VAL A 485 -47.84 -6.16 -77.89
N PRO A 486 -47.16 -7.07 -77.12
CA PRO A 486 -45.83 -6.74 -76.50
C PRO A 486 -44.61 -7.77 -76.44
N THR A 487 -43.46 -7.32 -75.83
CA THR A 487 -42.29 -8.02 -75.14
C THR A 487 -41.02 -8.67 -75.82
N HIS A 488 -39.80 -8.10 -75.57
CA HIS A 488 -38.44 -8.67 -75.20
C HIS A 488 -37.29 -9.17 -76.23
N PRO A 489 -36.18 -9.96 -75.93
CA PRO A 489 -34.75 -9.45 -76.00
C PRO A 489 -33.48 -10.37 -76.37
N HIS A 490 -32.26 -9.75 -76.50
CA HIS A 490 -30.87 -10.16 -76.04
C HIS A 490 -29.77 -10.98 -76.84
N TRP A 491 -28.49 -10.91 -76.33
CA TRP A 491 -27.26 -11.81 -76.42
C TRP A 491 -26.05 -11.42 -77.35
N ALA A 492 -24.74 -11.82 -77.21
CA ALA A 492 -23.84 -12.33 -76.11
C ALA A 492 -22.30 -12.46 -76.52
N ALA A 493 -21.37 -12.71 -75.54
CA ALA A 493 -19.92 -13.17 -75.62
C ALA A 493 -18.83 -12.22 -76.24
N PRO A 494 -17.47 -12.48 -76.25
CA PRO A 494 -16.54 -13.51 -75.67
C PRO A 494 -15.41 -12.89 -74.72
N LEU A 495 -14.09 -13.20 -74.55
CA LEU A 495 -13.00 -14.10 -75.09
C LEU A 495 -11.83 -14.34 -74.04
N SER A 496 -10.55 -14.69 -74.40
CA SER A 496 -9.41 -15.17 -73.51
C SER A 496 -8.00 -15.14 -74.21
N PRO A 497 -6.85 -15.76 -73.73
CA PRO A 497 -6.49 -16.42 -72.45
C PRO A 497 -5.04 -16.18 -71.88
N SER A 498 -4.84 -16.44 -70.57
CA SER A 498 -3.72 -17.23 -69.95
C SER A 498 -3.84 -17.22 -68.43
#